data_AF-A0A821RRS5-F1
#
_entry.id   AF-A0A821RRS5-F1
#
_cell.length_a   1.000
_cell.length_b   1.000
_cell.length_c   1.000
_cell.angle_alpha   90.00
_cell.angle_beta   90.00
_cell.angle_gamma   90.00
#
_symmetry.space_group_name_H-M   'P 1'
#
loop_
_entity.id
_entity.type
_entity.pdbx_description
1 polymer ?
#
loop_
_entity_poly.entity_id
_entity_poly.type
_entity_poly.pdbx_seq_one_letter_code
_entity_poly.pdbx_strand_id
1 'polypeptide(L)' 'MRLNGGRNVWSGWMPSVGMTGLVVHRWIPRHRDARQRSHIDKCILLVHIDKYDKFVPIAEHGVRFIGESTYL' A
#
# COMPACT_ATOMS: atom_id res chain seq x y z
N MET A 1 10.24 5.71 -0.37
CA MET A 1 9.14 4.72 -0.26
C MET A 1 7.76 5.36 -0.29
N ARG A 2 7.28 6.09 0.73
CA ARG A 2 5.91 6.66 0.73
C ARG A 2 5.61 7.62 -0.42
N LEU A 3 6.56 8.49 -0.76
CA LEU A 3 6.44 9.44 -1.88
C LEU A 3 6.42 8.75 -3.26
N ASN A 4 6.81 7.48 -3.33
CA ASN A 4 6.83 6.69 -4.56
C ASN A 4 5.50 5.96 -4.79
N GLY A 5 4.55 6.10 -3.87
CA GLY A 5 3.21 5.54 -3.99
C GLY A 5 2.28 6.48 -4.74
N GLY A 6 1.47 5.92 -5.64
CA GLY A 6 0.38 6.63 -6.30
C GLY A 6 0.61 6.98 -7.77
N ARG A 7 -0.48 7.40 -8.41
CA ARG A 7 -0.61 7.49 -9.86
C ARG A 7 0.44 8.39 -10.55
N ASN A 8 0.86 9.48 -9.90
CA ASN A 8 1.85 10.41 -10.48
C ASN A 8 3.25 9.77 -10.64
N VAL A 9 3.57 8.75 -9.86
CA VAL A 9 4.87 8.05 -9.92
C VAL A 9 4.78 6.82 -10.82
N TRP A 10 3.58 6.31 -11.08
CA TRP A 10 3.40 5.09 -11.85
C TRP A 10 3.58 5.28 -13.36
N SER A 11 3.67 6.51 -13.87
CA SER A 11 3.95 6.80 -15.29
C SER A 11 3.05 6.02 -16.27
N GLY A 12 1.75 5.96 -15.98
CA GLY A 12 0.76 5.23 -16.78
C GLY A 12 0.57 3.76 -16.38
N TRP A 13 1.40 3.21 -15.49
CA TRP A 13 1.15 1.91 -14.88
C TRP A 13 -0.02 1.96 -13.89
N MET A 14 -0.77 0.87 -13.77
CA MET A 14 -1.83 0.71 -12.79
C MET A 14 -1.76 -0.68 -12.14
N PRO A 15 -2.01 -0.77 -10.83
CA PRO A 15 -2.17 -2.05 -10.17
C PRO A 15 -3.41 -2.77 -10.70
N SER A 16 -3.37 -4.10 -10.70
CA SER A 16 -4.50 -4.96 -11.09
C SER A 16 -4.73 -6.01 -10.02
N VAL A 17 -5.99 -6.48 -9.92
CA VAL A 17 -6.37 -7.57 -9.02
C VAL A 17 -5.55 -8.82 -9.33
N GLY A 18 -5.14 -9.54 -8.29
CA GLY A 18 -4.30 -10.74 -8.34
C GLY A 18 -2.80 -10.46 -8.25
N MET A 19 -2.38 -9.19 -8.20
CA MET A 19 -0.97 -8.84 -7.97
C MET A 19 -0.58 -9.11 -6.52
N THR A 20 0.66 -9.57 -6.32
CA THR A 20 1.20 -9.84 -4.98
C THR A 20 2.34 -8.91 -4.63
N GLY A 21 2.52 -8.67 -3.34
CA GLY A 21 3.64 -7.88 -2.83
C GLY A 21 3.80 -7.94 -1.32
N LEU A 22 4.73 -7.15 -0.80
CA LEU A 22 5.04 -7.07 0.62
C LEU A 22 4.48 -5.78 1.22
N VAL A 23 3.86 -5.87 2.39
CA VAL A 23 3.47 -4.66 3.14
C VAL A 23 4.72 -4.04 3.74
N VAL A 24 5.12 -2.89 3.20
CA VAL A 24 6.32 -2.15 3.65
C VAL A 24 5.96 -1.00 4.58
N HIS A 25 4.68 -0.62 4.65
CA HIS A 25 4.21 0.41 5.58
C HIS A 25 2.71 0.30 5.87
N ARG A 26 2.27 0.80 7.04
CA ARG A 26 0.87 0.85 7.47
C ARG A 26 0.56 2.20 8.09
N TRP A 27 -0.48 2.87 7.60
CA TRP A 27 -1.06 4.07 8.18
C TRP A 27 -2.33 3.73 8.94
N ILE A 28 -2.41 4.13 10.20
CA ILE A 28 -3.49 3.79 11.13
C ILE A 28 -4.25 5.06 11.51
N PRO A 29 -5.60 5.05 11.53
CA PRO A 29 -6.38 6.18 12.02
C PRO A 29 -5.97 6.58 13.44
N ARG A 30 -5.97 7.90 13.71
CA ARG A 30 -5.69 8.47 15.05
C ARG A 30 -4.33 8.09 15.66
N HIS A 31 -3.39 7.55 14.88
CA HIS A 31 -2.05 7.25 15.37
C HIS A 31 -1.34 8.50 15.90
N ARG A 32 -0.69 8.41 17.07
CA ARG A 32 -0.04 9.57 17.72
C ARG A 32 1.00 10.24 16.82
N ASP A 33 1.86 9.45 16.19
CA ASP A 33 2.81 9.92 15.18
C ASP A 33 2.11 10.22 13.84
N ALA A 34 2.21 11.47 13.37
CA ALA A 34 1.65 11.93 12.11
C ALA A 34 2.18 11.17 10.89
N ARG A 35 3.42 10.66 10.93
CA ARG A 35 4.02 9.89 9.82
C ARG A 35 3.39 8.51 9.64
N GLN A 36 2.76 7.99 10.70
CA GLN A 36 2.09 6.69 10.72
C GLN A 36 0.56 6.86 10.73
N ARG A 37 0.07 8.10 10.73
CA ARG A 37 -1.36 8.40 10.81
C ARG A 37 -1.98 8.35 9.43
N SER A 38 -3.12 7.69 9.33
CA SER A 38 -3.95 7.79 8.14
C SER A 38 -4.58 9.18 8.03
N HIS A 39 -4.65 9.73 6.81
CA HIS A 39 -5.31 11.00 6.52
C HIS A 39 -6.83 10.85 6.43
N ILE A 40 -7.34 9.62 6.49
CA ILE A 40 -8.76 9.26 6.58
C ILE A 40 -8.99 8.34 7.77
N ASP A 41 -10.24 8.14 8.19
CA ASP A 41 -10.60 7.24 9.29
C ASP A 41 -10.62 5.76 8.86
N LYS A 42 -9.59 5.33 8.09
CA LYS A 42 -9.38 3.95 7.64
C LYS A 42 -7.89 3.59 7.65
N CYS A 43 -7.58 2.31 7.89
CA CYS A 43 -6.22 1.78 7.72
C CYS A 43 -5.83 1.71 6.24
N ILE A 44 -4.63 2.20 5.91
CA ILE A 44 -4.04 2.13 4.57
C ILE A 44 -2.73 1.36 4.67
N LEU A 45 -2.49 0.42 3.76
CA LEU A 45 -1.25 -0.32 3.60
C LEU A 45 -0.48 0.24 2.40
N LEU A 46 0.85 0.26 2.50
CA LEU A 46 1.73 0.45 1.34
C LEU A 46 2.30 -0.92 0.97
N VAL A 47 1.92 -1.41 -0.21
CA VAL A 47 2.41 -2.69 -0.73
C VAL A 47 3.49 -2.43 -1.77
N HIS A 48 4.63 -3.09 -1.65
CA HIS A 48 5.68 -3.13 -2.66
C HIS A 48 5.43 -4.31 -3.59
N ILE A 49 5.18 -4.03 -4.87
CA ILE A 49 4.95 -5.03 -5.91
C ILE A 49 6.29 -5.28 -6.58
N ASP A 50 7.01 -6.29 -6.08
CA ASP A 50 8.40 -6.59 -6.44
C ASP A 50 8.60 -6.71 -7.96
N LYS A 51 7.68 -7.40 -8.64
CA LYS A 51 7.75 -7.64 -10.10
C LYS A 51 7.86 -6.36 -10.94
N TYR A 52 7.26 -5.26 -10.47
CA TYR A 52 7.21 -4.00 -11.23
C TYR A 52 8.02 -2.87 -10.57
N ASP A 53 8.62 -3.14 -9.40
CA ASP A 53 9.20 -2.15 -8.51
C ASP A 53 8.27 -0.93 -8.33
N LYS A 54 7.06 -1.20 -7.87
CA LYS A 54 6.01 -0.18 -7.66
C LYS A 54 5.47 -0.26 -6.25
N PHE A 55 5.09 0.91 -5.71
CA PHE A 55 4.46 1.03 -4.41
C PHE A 55 2.99 1.39 -4.58
N VAL A 56 2.11 0.61 -3.95
CA VAL A 56 0.67 0.75 -4.07
C VAL A 56 0.07 1.02 -2.70
N PRO A 57 -0.47 2.22 -2.45
CA PRO A 57 -1.30 2.46 -1.28
C PRO A 57 -2.67 1.80 -1.51
N ILE A 58 -3.08 0.93 -0.60
CA ILE A 58 -4.35 0.21 -0.68
C ILE A 58 -5.01 0.19 0.69
N ALA A 59 -6.33 0.28 0.74
CA ALA A 59 -7.05 0.11 1.98
C ALA A 59 -6.89 -1.34 2.48
N GLU A 60 -6.80 -1.52 3.80
CA GLU A 60 -6.55 -2.84 4.39
C GLU A 60 -7.59 -3.92 3.99
N HIS A 61 -8.84 -3.53 3.75
CA HIS A 61 -9.89 -4.45 3.29
C HIS A 61 -9.78 -4.84 1.81
N GLY A 62 -9.01 -4.10 1.01
CA GLY A 62 -8.74 -4.40 -0.41
C GLY A 62 -7.61 -5.42 -0.59
N VAL A 63 -7.20 -6.06 0.50
CA VAL A 63 -6.00 -6.89 0.57
C VAL A 63 -6.32 -8.21 1.22
N ARG A 64 -5.75 -9.30 0.69
CA ARG A 64 -5.70 -10.60 1.36
C ARG A 64 -4.27 -10.92 1.79
N PHE A 65 -4.08 -11.27 3.05
CA PHE A 65 -2.79 -11.76 3.56
C PHE A 65 -2.65 -13.26 3.27
N ILE A 66 -1.49 -13.66 2.75
CA ILE A 66 -1.13 -15.05 2.51
C ILE A 66 0.32 -15.22 3.00
N GLY A 67 0.46 -15.74 4.22
CA GLY A 67 1.77 -15.80 4.91
C GLY A 67 2.33 -14.41 5.18
N GLU A 68 3.61 -14.21 4.85
CA GLU A 68 4.29 -12.90 4.93
C GLU A 68 3.99 -11.97 3.74
N SER A 69 3.27 -12.49 2.73
CA SER A 69 2.96 -11.78 1.50
C SER A 69 1.50 -11.35 1.42
N THR A 70 1.23 -10.41 0.53
CA THR A 70 -0.03 -9.68 0.41
C THR A 70 -0.55 -9.75 -1.02
N TYR A 71 -1.86 -9.95 -1.20
CA TYR A 71 -2.53 -10.13 -2.48
C TYR A 71 -3.53 -8.98 -2.68
N LEU A 72 -3.41 -8.27 -3.81
CA LEU A 72 -4.28 -7.19 -4.28
C LEU A 72 -5.47 -7.69 -5.09
#